data_AF-A0A919XZ97-F1
#
_entry.id   AF-A0A919XZ97-F1
#
_cell.length_a   1.000
_cell.length_b   1.000
_cell.length_c   1.000
_cell.angle_alpha   90.00
_cell.angle_beta   90.00
_cell.angle_gamma   90.00
#
_symmetry.space_group_name_H-M   'P 1'
#
loop_
_entity.id
_entity.type
_entity.pdbx_description
1 polymer ?
#
loop_
_entity_poly.entity_id
_entity_poly.type
_entity_poly.pdbx_seq_one_letter_code
_entity_poly.pdbx_strand_id
1 'polypeptide(L)'
;MNPTGQEGDHNGVNHTEFELLDGAGDRISLAAGSVVYIKKDGVNLTPNADETLWFSSDNPAGQYVFEVLTTGGKLYVANLDWVPTP
;
A
#
# COMPACT_ATOMS: atom_id res chain seq x y z
N MET A 1 4.04 6.44 -1.07
CA MET A 1 3.62 5.31 -1.93
C MET A 1 3.76 5.76 -3.37
N ASN A 2 4.25 4.90 -4.26
CA ASN A 2 4.42 5.22 -5.68
C ASN A 2 3.52 4.31 -6.52
N PRO A 3 2.81 4.82 -7.53
CA PRO A 3 2.02 3.97 -8.41
C PRO A 3 2.97 3.09 -9.25
N THR A 4 2.65 1.81 -9.38
CA THR A 4 3.39 0.91 -10.28
C THR A 4 2.94 1.06 -11.74
N GLY A 5 1.78 1.68 -11.96
CA GLY A 5 1.10 1.78 -13.25
C GLY A 5 0.17 0.61 -13.55
N GLN A 6 0.06 -0.38 -12.65
CA GLN A 6 -0.89 -1.48 -12.80
C GLN A 6 -2.25 -1.12 -12.20
N GLU A 7 -3.30 -1.61 -12.85
CA GLU A 7 -4.68 -1.50 -12.42
C GLU A 7 -5.37 -2.87 -12.59
N GLY A 8 -6.38 -3.15 -11.78
CA GLY A 8 -7.08 -4.43 -11.80
C GLY A 8 -8.49 -4.35 -11.24
N ASP A 9 -9.44 -4.99 -11.92
CA ASP A 9 -10.79 -5.18 -11.42
C ASP A 9 -10.85 -6.35 -10.44
N HIS A 10 -11.52 -6.12 -9.31
CA HIS A 10 -11.93 -7.19 -8.42
C HIS A 10 -13.39 -7.01 -8.03
N ASN A 11 -14.25 -7.86 -8.58
CA ASN A 11 -15.70 -7.85 -8.34
C ASN A 11 -16.38 -6.52 -8.70
N GLY A 12 -15.95 -5.88 -9.80
CA GLY A 12 -16.53 -4.61 -10.26
C GLY A 12 -15.95 -3.37 -9.55
N VAL A 13 -14.93 -3.54 -8.72
CA VAL A 13 -14.20 -2.45 -8.07
C VAL A 13 -12.79 -2.40 -8.63
N ASN A 14 -12.43 -1.29 -9.25
CA ASN A 14 -11.09 -1.07 -9.76
C ASN A 14 -10.11 -0.83 -8.60
N HIS A 15 -8.90 -1.35 -8.74
CA HIS A 15 -7.81 -1.17 -7.81
C HIS A 15 -6.58 -0.68 -8.56
N THR A 16 -5.89 0.32 -8.01
CA THR A 16 -4.60 0.77 -8.50
C THR A 16 -3.50 0.22 -7.60
N GLU A 17 -2.44 -0.29 -8.20
CA GLU A 17 -1.32 -0.88 -7.47
C GLU A 17 -0.27 0.17 -7.10
N PHE A 18 0.19 0.12 -5.84
CA PHE A 18 1.21 0.99 -5.28
C PHE A 18 2.34 0.20 -4.63
N GLU A 19 3.56 0.70 -4.80
CA GLU A 19 4.74 0.20 -4.11
C GLU A 19 5.25 1.17 -3.02
N LEU A 20 5.87 0.57 -2.00
CA LEU A 20 6.64 1.28 -0.99
C LEU A 20 8.12 1.15 -1.34
N LEU A 21 8.80 2.29 -1.54
CA LEU A 21 10.24 2.34 -1.74
C LEU A 21 10.91 2.96 -0.51
N ASP A 22 12.11 2.51 -0.17
CA ASP A 22 12.93 3.18 0.83
C ASP A 22 13.72 4.36 0.26
N GLY A 23 14.56 4.99 1.11
CA GLY A 23 15.35 6.15 0.70
C GLY A 23 16.42 5.86 -0.36
N ALA A 24 16.75 4.58 -0.63
CA ALA A 24 17.63 4.18 -1.72
C ALA A 24 16.87 3.83 -3.01
N GLY A 25 15.54 3.78 -2.95
CA GLY A 25 14.68 3.35 -4.06
C GLY A 25 14.43 1.84 -4.09
N ASP A 26 14.86 1.10 -3.07
CA ASP A 26 14.62 -0.34 -2.99
C ASP A 26 13.17 -0.60 -2.53
N ARG A 27 12.51 -1.57 -3.17
CA ARG A 27 11.14 -1.95 -2.82
C ARG A 27 11.09 -2.66 -1.47
N ILE A 28 10.16 -2.22 -0.64
CA ILE A 28 9.80 -2.87 0.62
C ILE A 28 8.58 -3.76 0.38
N SER A 29 8.76 -5.07 0.47
CA SER A 29 7.69 -6.04 0.30
C SER A 29 6.62 -5.88 1.38
N LEU A 30 5.36 -5.77 0.95
CA LEU A 30 4.17 -5.70 1.80
C LEU A 30 3.51 -7.06 2.08
N ALA A 31 4.10 -8.14 1.57
CA ALA A 31 3.57 -9.49 1.73
C ALA A 31 3.54 -9.90 3.21
N ALA A 32 2.59 -10.74 3.60
CA ALA A 32 2.35 -11.15 4.99
C ALA A 32 3.57 -11.76 5.72
N GLY A 33 4.53 -12.34 4.99
CA GLY A 33 5.78 -12.85 5.58
C GLY A 33 6.86 -11.78 5.80
N SER A 34 6.72 -10.61 5.17
CA SER A 34 7.70 -9.52 5.16
C SER A 34 7.38 -8.42 6.17
N VAL A 35 6.13 -8.37 6.65
CA VAL A 35 5.63 -7.32 7.55
C VAL A 35 5.07 -7.90 8.85
N VAL A 36 5.28 -7.16 9.94
CA VAL A 36 4.58 -7.37 11.21
C VAL A 36 3.18 -6.76 11.14
N TYR A 37 3.07 -5.56 10.57
CA TYR A 37 1.79 -4.92 10.28
C TYR A 37 1.90 -3.90 9.15
N ILE A 38 0.74 -3.59 8.59
CA ILE A 38 0.49 -2.43 7.74
C ILE A 38 -0.70 -1.69 8.34
N LYS A 39 -0.57 -0.38 8.54
CA LYS A 39 -1.69 0.49 8.94
C LYS A 39 -1.97 1.53 7.88
N LYS A 40 -3.25 1.81 7.64
CA LYS A 40 -3.75 2.97 6.90
C LYS A 40 -4.46 3.88 7.89
N ASP A 41 -3.96 5.10 8.09
CA ASP A 41 -4.51 6.07 9.04
C ASP A 41 -4.76 5.49 10.45
N GLY A 42 -3.79 4.70 10.93
CA GLY A 42 -3.86 4.02 12.22
C GLY A 42 -4.68 2.73 12.25
N VAL A 43 -5.42 2.39 11.19
CA VAL A 43 -6.22 1.15 11.07
C VAL A 43 -5.38 0.05 10.44
N ASN A 44 -5.30 -1.12 11.10
CA ASN A 44 -4.57 -2.26 10.55
C ASN A 44 -5.25 -2.80 9.28
N LEU A 45 -4.44 -3.06 8.25
CA LEU A 45 -4.83 -3.84 7.09
C LEU A 45 -4.47 -5.31 7.32
N THR A 46 -5.06 -6.21 6.53
CA THR A 46 -4.67 -7.62 6.48
C THR A 46 -3.70 -7.82 5.32
N PRO A 47 -2.40 -8.05 5.57
CA PRO A 47 -1.45 -8.36 4.51
C PRO A 47 -1.82 -9.66 3.81
N ASN A 48 -1.59 -9.74 2.51
CA ASN A 48 -1.80 -10.93 1.70
C ASN A 48 -0.46 -11.40 1.09
N ALA A 49 -0.50 -12.16 -0.01
CA ALA A 49 0.72 -12.65 -0.66
C ALA A 49 1.42 -11.59 -1.53
N ASP A 50 0.79 -10.45 -1.79
CA ASP A 50 1.31 -9.44 -2.71
C ASP A 50 2.42 -8.60 -2.06
N GLU A 51 3.45 -8.26 -2.83
CA GLU A 51 4.53 -7.39 -2.37
C GLU A 51 4.17 -5.90 -2.39
N THR A 52 3.03 -5.57 -3.01
CA THR A 52 2.51 -4.23 -3.28
C THR A 52 1.14 -4.05 -2.63
N LEU A 53 0.65 -2.82 -2.64
CA LEU A 53 -0.66 -2.46 -2.12
C LEU A 53 -1.64 -2.26 -3.28
N TRP A 54 -2.73 -3.03 -3.30
CA TRP A 54 -3.87 -2.77 -4.19
C TRP A 54 -4.86 -1.85 -3.50
N PHE A 55 -4.96 -0.62 -4.00
CA PHE A 55 -5.80 0.42 -3.39
C PHE A 55 -7.09 0.62 -4.21
N SER A 56 -8.23 0.36 -3.57
CA SER A 56 -9.55 0.41 -4.18
C SER A 56 -10.00 1.83 -4.55
N SER A 57 -10.67 1.97 -5.69
CA SER A 57 -11.34 3.20 -6.13
C SER A 57 -12.54 3.63 -5.28
N ASP A 58 -13.06 2.76 -4.43
CA ASP A 58 -14.11 3.11 -3.46
C ASP A 58 -13.58 3.99 -2.30
N ASN A 59 -12.26 4.06 -2.13
CA ASN A 59 -11.67 4.98 -1.15
C ASN A 59 -11.90 6.43 -1.61
N PRO A 60 -12.41 7.32 -0.74
CA PRO A 60 -12.57 8.72 -1.10
C PRO A 60 -11.23 9.36 -1.44
N ALA A 61 -11.24 10.34 -2.35
CA ALA A 61 -10.08 11.15 -2.65
C ALA A 61 -9.54 11.81 -1.37
N GLY A 62 -8.22 11.86 -1.23
CA GLY A 62 -7.57 12.42 -0.05
C GLY A 62 -6.17 11.86 0.20
N GLN A 63 -5.55 12.35 1.26
CA GLN A 63 -4.26 11.86 1.70
C GLN A 63 -4.43 10.74 2.72
N TYR A 64 -3.72 9.64 2.51
CA TYR A 64 -3.65 8.49 3.41
C TYR A 64 -2.22 8.31 3.92
N VAL A 65 -2.06 8.03 5.21
CA VAL A 65 -0.77 7.71 5.81
C VAL A 65 -0.67 6.21 6.02
N PHE A 66 0.40 5.62 5.49
CA PHE A 66 0.73 4.22 5.68
C PHE A 66 1.90 4.05 6.63
N GLU A 67 1.70 3.27 7.68
CA GLU A 67 2.77 2.82 8.59
C GLU A 67 3.02 1.33 8.38
N VAL A 68 4.26 0.97 8.05
CA VAL A 68 4.66 -0.42 7.76
C VAL A 68 5.81 -0.80 8.66
N LEU A 69 5.59 -1.76 9.55
CA LEU A 69 6.67 -2.38 10.33
C LEU A 69 7.06 -3.70 9.68
N THR A 70 8.31 -3.81 9.22
CA THR A 70 8.82 -5.04 8.62
C THR A 70 9.17 -6.08 9.68
N THR A 71 9.21 -7.37 9.31
CA THR A 71 9.69 -8.45 10.20
C THR A 71 11.16 -8.28 10.58
N GLY A 72 11.94 -7.52 9.79
CA GLY A 72 13.28 -7.05 10.14
C GLY A 72 13.33 -5.92 11.19
N GLY A 73 12.18 -5.47 11.70
CA GLY A 73 12.08 -4.46 12.76
C GLY A 73 12.22 -3.01 12.28
N LYS A 74 12.20 -2.75 10.98
CA LYS A 74 12.29 -1.39 10.43
C LYS A 74 10.89 -0.83 10.18
N LEU A 75 10.65 0.38 10.70
CA LEU A 75 9.41 1.13 10.49
C LEU A 75 9.58 2.06 9.28
N TYR A 76 8.60 2.02 8.38
CA TYR A 76 8.46 2.91 7.26
C TYR A 76 7.14 3.67 7.36
N VAL A 77 7.17 4.96 7.04
CA VAL A 77 5.98 5.81 6.95
C VAL A 77 5.94 6.43 5.57
N ALA A 78 4.82 6.30 4.89
CA ALA A 78 4.65 6.82 3.55
C ALA A 78 3.25 7.42 3.35
N ASN A 79 3.18 8.54 2.64
CA ASN A 79 1.92 9.15 2.26
C ASN A 79 1.49 8.65 0.87
N LEU A 80 0.17 8.56 0.67
CA LEU A 80 -0.48 8.37 -0.61
C LEU A 80 -1.48 9.51 -0.80
N ASP A 81 -1.21 10.37 -1.79
CA ASP A 81 -2.18 11.38 -2.24
C ASP A 81 -3.08 10.72 -3.30
N TRP A 82 -4.25 10.26 -2.88
CA TRP A 82 -5.15 9.46 -3.70
C TRP A 82 -6.18 10.31 -4.44
N VAL A 83 -6.32 10.04 -5.73
CA VAL A 83 -7.40 10.52 -6.59
C VAL A 83 -7.99 9.29 -7.30
N PRO A 84 -9.25 8.92 -7.04
CA PRO A 84 -9.89 7.79 -7.71
C PRO A 84 -9.84 7.95 -9.23
N THR A 85 -9.44 6.88 -9.93
CA THR A 85 -9.62 6.79 -11.37
C THR A 85 -11.10 6.45 -11.67
N PRO A 86 -11.74 7.13 -12.65
CA PRO A 86 -13.15 6.92 -13.00
C PRO A 86 -13.49 5.52 -13.50
#